data_AF-A0A7C4MFE9-F1
#
_entry.id   AF-A0A7C4MFE9-F1
#
_cell.length_a   1.000
_cell.length_b   1.000
_cell.length_c   1.000
_cell.angle_alpha   90.00
_cell.angle_beta   90.00
_cell.angle_gamma   90.00
#
_symmetry.space_group_name_H-M   'P 1'
#
loop_
_entity.id
_entity.type
_entity.pdbx_description
1 polymer ?
#
loop_
_entity_poly.entity_id
_entity_poly.type
_entity_poly.pdbx_seq_one_letter_code
_entity_poly.pdbx_strand_id
1 'polypeptide(L)'
;MKQGKAIAGLEGARRALIQAEEEYEAISRLYPDGKVRHEIWGDVPVWWFYYDWIQDRGVVGLKNTHLQYVGLDPMEIWKVMTEDPDNVRNKIKDLNGIDQFVTKNWDYWHLMKFVAGYERWKLHEVKGMHEILTINYTIPQTSRAFGYPTYFV
;
A
#
# COMPACT_ATOMS: atom_id res chain seq x y z
N MET A 1 6.73 -32.22 2.93
CA MET A 1 6.04 -31.07 3.56
C MET A 1 5.10 -31.61 4.64
N LYS A 2 5.24 -31.20 5.90
CA LYS A 2 4.27 -31.58 6.94
C LYS A 2 2.93 -30.93 6.58
N GLN A 3 1.85 -31.72 6.53
CA GLN A 3 0.50 -31.22 6.32
C GLN A 3 0.14 -30.28 7.48
N GLY A 4 0.22 -28.97 7.25
CA GLY A 4 -0.33 -27.98 8.17
C GLY A 4 -1.84 -28.13 8.21
N LYS A 5 -2.41 -28.25 9.41
CA LYS A 5 -3.86 -28.31 9.59
C LYS A 5 -4.45 -26.99 9.08
N ALA A 6 -5.40 -27.04 8.14
CA ALA A 6 -6.09 -25.85 7.68
C ALA A 6 -6.88 -25.23 8.86
N ILE A 7 -6.61 -23.96 9.15
CA ILE A 7 -7.28 -23.19 10.21
C ILE A 7 -8.27 -22.24 9.55
N ALA A 8 -9.52 -22.22 10.01
CA ALA A 8 -10.60 -21.41 9.45
C ALA A 8 -11.50 -20.84 10.55
N GLY A 9 -12.44 -19.95 10.18
CA GLY A 9 -13.34 -19.28 11.13
C GLY A 9 -12.62 -18.24 11.99
N LEU A 10 -13.10 -18.00 13.21
CA LEU A 10 -12.55 -16.99 14.13
C LEU A 10 -11.06 -17.20 14.42
N GLU A 11 -10.63 -18.46 14.56
CA GLU A 11 -9.22 -18.79 14.81
C GLU A 11 -8.33 -18.44 13.60
N GLY A 12 -8.83 -18.72 12.38
CA GLY A 12 -8.13 -18.33 11.16
C GLY A 12 -8.02 -16.81 11.03
N ALA A 13 -9.10 -16.08 11.33
CA ALA A 13 -9.09 -14.62 11.31
C ALA A 13 -8.10 -14.04 12.33
N ARG A 14 -8.09 -14.57 13.56
CA ARG A 14 -7.12 -14.17 14.60
C ARG A 14 -5.69 -14.43 14.16
N ARG A 15 -5.41 -15.60 13.60
CA ARG A 15 -4.07 -15.96 13.14
C ARG A 15 -3.60 -15.07 11.99
N ALA A 16 -4.48 -14.71 11.06
CA ALA A 16 -4.17 -13.80 9.97
C ALA A 16 -3.80 -12.38 10.49
N LEU A 17 -4.50 -11.87 11.50
CA LEU A 17 -4.17 -10.57 12.10
C LEU A 17 -2.80 -10.59 12.79
N ILE A 18 -2.51 -11.63 13.59
CA ILE A 18 -1.21 -11.79 14.25
C ILE A 18 -0.10 -11.91 13.21
N GLN A 19 -0.31 -12.70 12.14
CA GLN A 19 0.67 -12.84 11.08
C GLN A 19 0.96 -11.51 10.39
N ALA A 20 -0.07 -10.69 10.12
CA ALA A 20 0.12 -9.38 9.51
C ALA A 20 0.95 -8.42 10.41
N GLU A 21 0.76 -8.48 11.72
CA GLU A 21 1.58 -7.74 12.69
C GLU A 21 3.03 -8.25 12.73
N GLU A 22 3.23 -9.57 12.81
CA GLU A 22 4.55 -10.21 12.78
C GLU A 22 5.31 -9.90 11.48
N GLU A 23 4.63 -9.90 10.34
CA GLU A 23 5.18 -9.52 9.04
C GLU A 23 5.58 -8.05 9.01
N TYR A 24 4.75 -7.15 9.54
CA TYR A 24 5.10 -5.73 9.66
C TYR A 24 6.36 -5.53 10.51
N GLU A 25 6.48 -6.21 11.65
CA GLU A 25 7.70 -6.14 12.47
C GLU A 25 8.93 -6.68 11.73
N ALA A 26 8.78 -7.77 10.98
CA ALA A 26 9.89 -8.33 10.20
C ALA A 26 10.32 -7.38 9.07
N ILE A 27 9.36 -6.83 8.32
CA ILE A 27 9.60 -5.90 7.22
C ILE A 27 10.25 -4.61 7.74
N SER A 28 9.74 -4.03 8.83
CA SER A 28 10.30 -2.80 9.41
C SER A 28 11.75 -2.96 9.87
N ARG A 29 12.17 -4.18 10.27
CA ARG A 29 13.59 -4.47 10.58
C ARG A 29 14.45 -4.61 9.32
N LEU A 30 13.89 -5.15 8.23
CA LEU A 30 14.61 -5.30 6.96
C LEU A 30 14.79 -3.97 6.23
N TYR A 31 13.81 -3.07 6.36
CA TYR A 31 13.81 -1.75 5.70
C TYR A 31 13.65 -0.65 6.76
N PRO A 32 14.69 -0.42 7.60
CA PRO A 32 14.61 0.51 8.73
C PRO A 32 14.47 1.98 8.31
N ASP A 33 14.86 2.31 7.08
CA ASP A 33 14.64 3.62 6.45
C ASP A 33 13.36 3.67 5.59
N GLY A 34 12.62 2.57 5.53
CA GLY A 34 11.40 2.42 4.75
C GLY A 34 11.63 2.47 3.25
N LYS A 35 12.84 2.19 2.75
CA LYS A 35 13.16 2.20 1.31
C LYS A 35 13.38 0.80 0.74
N VAL A 36 13.05 0.63 -0.53
CA VAL A 36 13.26 -0.59 -1.31
C VAL A 36 13.85 -0.25 -2.68
N ARG A 37 14.52 -1.23 -3.29
CA ARG A 37 15.13 -1.05 -4.61
C ARG A 37 14.07 -1.12 -5.71
N HIS A 38 13.93 -0.02 -6.46
CA HIS A 38 13.24 0.06 -7.72
C HIS A 38 14.24 -0.11 -8.89
N GLU A 39 13.82 -0.78 -9.97
CA GLU A 39 14.69 -1.11 -11.11
C GLU A 39 15.27 0.13 -11.82
N ILE A 40 14.43 1.15 -12.04
CA ILE A 40 14.77 2.40 -12.72
C ILE A 40 15.26 3.50 -11.77
N TRP A 41 14.51 3.76 -10.69
CA TRP A 41 14.69 4.96 -9.83
C TRP A 41 15.63 4.75 -8.64
N GLY A 42 16.20 3.56 -8.51
CA GLY A 42 17.05 3.21 -7.40
C GLY A 42 16.28 3.02 -6.09
N ASP A 43 16.83 3.48 -4.97
CA ASP A 43 16.23 3.24 -3.66
C ASP A 43 15.15 4.28 -3.41
N VAL A 44 13.89 3.83 -3.43
CA VAL A 44 12.71 4.68 -3.25
C VAL A 44 11.97 4.29 -1.99
N PRO A 45 11.23 5.20 -1.36
CA PRO A 45 10.36 4.84 -0.25
C PRO A 45 9.35 3.76 -0.67
N VAL A 46 9.04 2.82 0.22
CA VAL A 46 8.11 1.71 -0.07
C VAL A 46 6.73 2.19 -0.52
N TRP A 47 6.24 3.30 0.05
CA TRP A 47 4.96 3.90 -0.35
C TRP A 47 4.96 4.41 -1.81
N TRP A 48 6.12 4.50 -2.47
CA TRP A 48 6.21 4.87 -3.88
C TRP A 48 5.37 3.91 -4.75
N PHE A 49 5.46 2.60 -4.47
CA PHE A 49 4.68 1.56 -5.16
C PHE A 49 3.17 1.66 -4.92
N TYR A 50 2.77 2.27 -3.79
CA TYR A 50 1.37 2.57 -3.54
C TYR A 50 0.87 3.67 -4.48
N TYR A 51 1.57 4.80 -4.60
CA TYR A 51 1.15 5.86 -5.50
C TYR A 51 1.34 5.50 -6.98
N ASP A 52 2.31 4.66 -7.32
CA ASP A 52 2.51 4.10 -8.67
C ASP A 52 1.25 3.35 -9.12
N TRP A 53 0.71 2.50 -8.24
CA TRP A 53 -0.55 1.83 -8.50
C TRP A 53 -1.72 2.80 -8.67
N ILE A 54 -1.86 3.77 -7.75
CA ILE A 54 -2.95 4.75 -7.82
C ILE A 54 -2.85 5.58 -9.11
N GLN A 55 -1.64 5.94 -9.52
CA GLN A 55 -1.34 6.66 -10.75
C GLN A 55 -1.73 5.84 -11.98
N ASP A 56 -1.30 4.60 -12.05
CA ASP A 56 -1.63 3.71 -13.16
C ASP A 56 -3.15 3.54 -13.30
N ARG A 57 -3.89 3.37 -12.19
CA ARG A 57 -5.37 3.36 -12.24
C ARG A 57 -5.95 4.62 -12.84
N GLY A 58 -5.38 5.77 -12.50
CA GLY A 58 -5.77 7.05 -13.08
C GLY A 58 -5.56 7.10 -14.60
N VAL A 59 -4.43 6.58 -15.09
CA VAL A 59 -4.12 6.49 -16.53
C VAL A 59 -5.03 5.46 -17.23
N VAL A 60 -5.35 4.35 -16.57
CA VAL A 60 -6.15 3.23 -17.11
C VAL A 60 -7.64 3.43 -16.80
N GLY A 61 -8.17 4.62 -17.14
CA GLY A 61 -9.62 4.86 -17.21
C GLY A 61 -10.30 5.32 -15.92
N LEU A 62 -9.59 5.43 -14.79
CA LEU A 62 -10.15 5.96 -13.53
C LEU A 62 -9.65 7.37 -13.18
N LYS A 63 -9.33 8.18 -14.20
CA LYS A 63 -8.79 9.54 -14.04
C LYS A 63 -9.58 10.41 -13.06
N ASN A 64 -10.90 10.44 -13.14
CA ASN A 64 -11.72 11.28 -12.26
C ASN A 64 -11.67 10.80 -10.80
N THR A 65 -11.69 9.49 -10.58
CA THR A 65 -11.54 8.90 -9.24
C THR A 65 -10.15 9.19 -8.67
N HIS A 66 -9.12 9.05 -9.49
CA HIS A 66 -7.75 9.40 -9.12
C HIS A 66 -7.65 10.87 -8.70
N LEU A 67 -8.21 11.78 -9.49
CA LEU A 67 -8.18 13.22 -9.21
C LEU A 67 -8.90 13.54 -7.89
N GLN A 68 -10.07 12.96 -7.64
CA GLN A 68 -10.77 13.10 -6.35
C GLN A 68 -9.95 12.56 -5.18
N TYR A 69 -9.22 11.47 -5.41
CA TYR A 69 -8.46 10.80 -4.38
C TYR A 69 -7.17 11.52 -4.01
N VAL A 70 -6.33 11.82 -5.00
CA VAL A 70 -4.97 12.40 -4.83
C VAL A 70 -5.01 13.93 -4.83
N GLY A 71 -5.93 14.53 -5.58
CA GLY A 71 -5.98 15.98 -5.82
C GLY A 71 -5.12 16.47 -6.99
N LEU A 72 -4.52 15.57 -7.78
CA LEU A 72 -3.71 15.89 -8.97
C LEU A 72 -4.12 15.04 -10.17
N ASP A 73 -3.75 15.47 -11.38
CA ASP A 73 -3.80 14.61 -12.56
C ASP A 73 -2.83 13.42 -12.42
N PRO A 74 -3.16 12.22 -12.95
CA PRO A 74 -2.27 11.07 -12.92
C PRO A 74 -0.85 11.35 -13.44
N MET A 75 -0.70 12.21 -14.46
CA MET A 75 0.63 12.54 -14.97
C MET A 75 1.38 13.55 -14.10
N GLU A 76 0.67 14.39 -13.35
CA GLU A 76 1.27 15.32 -12.40
C GLU A 76 1.82 14.59 -11.18
N ILE A 77 1.07 13.65 -10.62
CA ILE A 77 1.58 12.84 -9.50
C ILE A 77 2.78 11.99 -9.94
N TRP A 78 2.76 11.43 -11.16
CA TRP A 78 3.90 10.68 -11.71
C TRP A 78 5.17 11.53 -11.77
N LYS A 79 5.03 12.77 -12.25
CA LYS A 79 6.13 13.73 -12.29
C LYS A 79 6.67 14.02 -10.89
N VAL A 80 5.80 14.29 -9.93
CA VAL A 80 6.19 14.53 -8.53
C VAL A 80 6.98 13.33 -7.96
N MET A 81 6.50 12.11 -8.22
CA MET A 81 7.11 10.87 -7.75
C MET A 81 8.47 10.56 -8.36
N THR A 82 8.70 10.94 -9.62
CA THR A 82 9.93 10.62 -10.35
C THR A 82 10.99 11.70 -10.20
N GLU A 83 10.61 12.96 -10.00
CA GLU A 83 11.55 14.07 -9.75
C GLU A 83 12.11 14.07 -8.33
N ASP A 84 11.31 13.66 -7.33
CA ASP A 84 11.71 13.70 -5.92
C ASP A 84 10.97 12.63 -5.11
N PRO A 85 11.40 11.36 -5.25
CA PRO A 85 10.74 10.22 -4.61
C PRO A 85 10.67 10.33 -3.09
N ASP A 86 11.58 11.05 -2.43
CA ASP A 86 11.59 11.16 -0.97
C ASP A 86 10.61 12.21 -0.43
N ASN A 87 10.23 13.21 -1.23
CA ASN A 87 9.41 14.34 -0.78
C ASN A 87 8.00 14.40 -1.35
N VAL A 88 7.51 13.36 -2.03
CA VAL A 88 6.13 13.34 -2.58
C VAL A 88 5.10 13.73 -1.53
N ARG A 89 5.18 13.14 -0.32
CA ARG A 89 4.25 13.46 0.78
C ARG A 89 4.25 14.95 1.11
N ASN A 90 5.41 15.59 1.15
CA ASN A 90 5.53 17.02 1.42
C ASN A 90 4.94 17.87 0.29
N LYS A 91 5.09 17.43 -0.96
CA LYS A 91 4.58 18.12 -2.15
C LYS A 91 3.06 18.03 -2.29
N ILE A 92 2.43 16.98 -1.76
CA ILE A 92 0.98 16.75 -1.89
C ILE A 92 0.17 16.98 -0.60
N LYS A 93 0.81 17.26 0.53
CA LYS A 93 0.13 17.34 1.85
C LYS A 93 -0.97 18.40 1.95
N ASP A 94 -0.84 19.48 1.16
CA ASP A 94 -1.73 20.65 1.20
C ASP A 94 -2.84 20.59 0.13
N LEU A 95 -2.92 19.50 -0.63
CA LEU A 95 -4.01 19.25 -1.56
C LEU A 95 -5.31 18.91 -0.83
N ASN A 96 -6.42 18.99 -1.57
CA ASN A 96 -7.77 18.74 -1.07
C ASN A 96 -8.33 17.38 -1.52
N GLY A 97 -7.46 16.38 -1.70
CA GLY A 97 -7.87 15.01 -2.03
C GLY A 97 -8.29 14.21 -0.79
N ILE A 98 -8.95 13.08 -1.04
CA ILE A 98 -9.32 12.11 0.00
C ILE A 98 -8.07 11.60 0.74
N ASP A 99 -6.96 11.36 0.04
CA ASP A 99 -5.70 10.91 0.67
C ASP A 99 -5.21 11.91 1.72
N GLN A 100 -5.27 13.21 1.45
CA GLN A 100 -4.88 14.25 2.41
C GLN A 100 -5.85 14.33 3.58
N PHE A 101 -7.15 14.21 3.34
CA PHE A 101 -8.15 14.14 4.41
C PHE A 101 -7.88 12.95 5.34
N VAL A 102 -7.68 11.75 4.79
CA VAL A 102 -7.41 10.55 5.59
C VAL A 102 -6.07 10.67 6.32
N THR A 103 -5.02 11.17 5.65
CA THR A 103 -3.71 11.41 6.26
C THR A 103 -3.78 12.34 7.48
N LYS A 104 -4.66 13.34 7.46
CA LYS A 104 -4.84 14.31 8.57
C LYS A 104 -5.64 13.76 9.73
N ASN A 105 -6.57 12.85 9.48
CA ASN A 105 -7.52 12.37 10.48
C ASN A 105 -7.19 10.95 11.00
N TRP A 106 -6.23 10.26 10.39
CA TRP A 106 -5.89 8.90 10.77
C TRP A 106 -4.38 8.65 10.81
N ASP A 107 -3.87 8.56 12.03
CA ASP A 107 -2.44 8.42 12.30
C ASP A 107 -1.83 7.20 11.63
N TYR A 108 -2.54 6.06 11.53
CA TYR A 108 -2.01 4.82 10.94
C TYR A 108 -2.07 4.76 9.42
N TRP A 109 -2.60 5.79 8.75
CA TRP A 109 -2.74 5.79 7.30
C TRP A 109 -1.41 5.63 6.54
N HIS A 110 -0.32 6.13 7.11
CA HIS A 110 1.02 5.94 6.55
C HIS A 110 1.47 4.47 6.59
N LEU A 111 1.10 3.71 7.63
CA LEU A 111 1.38 2.27 7.72
C LEU A 111 0.60 1.49 6.66
N MET A 112 -0.66 1.86 6.42
CA MET A 112 -1.45 1.27 5.34
C MET A 112 -0.75 1.45 3.99
N LYS A 113 -0.37 2.70 3.65
CA LYS A 113 0.35 3.01 2.40
C LYS A 113 1.68 2.27 2.29
N PHE A 114 2.39 2.12 3.41
CA PHE A 114 3.62 1.34 3.47
C PHE A 114 3.35 -0.13 3.13
N VAL A 115 2.44 -0.81 3.82
CA VAL A 115 2.23 -2.25 3.59
C VAL A 115 1.63 -2.51 2.20
N ALA A 116 0.67 -1.70 1.77
CA ALA A 116 0.14 -1.79 0.40
C ALA A 116 1.25 -1.59 -0.64
N GLY A 117 2.15 -0.63 -0.43
CA GLY A 117 3.33 -0.43 -1.28
C GLY A 117 4.29 -1.62 -1.26
N TYR A 118 4.55 -2.19 -0.07
CA TYR A 118 5.45 -3.33 0.09
C TYR A 118 4.97 -4.57 -0.65
N GLU A 119 3.69 -4.92 -0.48
CA GLU A 119 3.07 -6.06 -1.17
C GLU A 119 3.09 -5.86 -2.69
N ARG A 120 2.90 -4.63 -3.17
CA ARG A 120 2.97 -4.30 -4.59
C ARG A 120 4.40 -4.39 -5.14
N TRP A 121 5.39 -3.93 -4.38
CA TRP A 121 6.80 -4.12 -4.72
C TRP A 121 7.16 -5.62 -4.80
N LYS A 122 6.77 -6.40 -3.78
CA LYS A 122 7.03 -7.85 -3.74
C LYS A 122 6.25 -8.66 -4.76
N LEU A 123 5.13 -8.16 -5.29
CA LEU A 123 4.37 -8.80 -6.36
C LEU A 123 5.27 -9.14 -7.58
N HIS A 124 6.27 -8.30 -7.86
CA HIS A 124 7.22 -8.52 -8.95
C HIS A 124 8.21 -9.66 -8.68
N GLU A 125 8.41 -10.04 -7.41
CA GLU A 125 9.28 -11.15 -7.00
C GLU A 125 8.50 -12.46 -6.79
N VAL A 126 7.24 -12.39 -6.35
CA VAL A 126 6.43 -13.58 -6.04
C VAL A 126 5.68 -14.06 -7.29
N LYS A 127 6.27 -15.05 -7.97
CA LYS A 127 5.66 -15.72 -9.14
C LYS A 127 4.27 -16.27 -8.79
N GLY A 128 3.23 -15.73 -9.44
CA GLY A 128 1.84 -16.19 -9.28
C GLY A 128 0.97 -15.30 -8.38
N MET A 129 1.51 -14.22 -7.82
CA MET A 129 0.72 -13.23 -7.09
C MET A 129 -0.10 -12.39 -8.07
N HIS A 130 -1.30 -12.86 -8.40
CA HIS A 130 -2.22 -12.17 -9.30
C HIS A 130 -2.76 -10.91 -8.62
N GLU A 131 -2.86 -9.79 -9.34
CA GLU A 131 -3.33 -8.51 -8.81
C GLU A 131 -4.68 -8.64 -8.06
N ILE A 132 -5.60 -9.42 -8.63
CA ILE A 132 -6.90 -9.75 -8.05
C ILE A 132 -6.76 -10.40 -6.66
N LEU A 133 -5.78 -11.28 -6.46
CA LEU A 133 -5.57 -11.93 -5.16
C LEU A 133 -5.02 -10.94 -4.13
N THR A 134 -4.14 -10.04 -4.55
CA THR A 134 -3.57 -9.00 -3.69
C THR A 134 -4.66 -8.03 -3.21
N ILE A 135 -5.54 -7.61 -4.11
CA ILE A 135 -6.68 -6.73 -3.82
C ILE A 135 -7.69 -7.43 -2.90
N ASN A 136 -7.99 -8.70 -3.14
CA ASN A 136 -9.07 -9.39 -2.44
C ASN A 136 -8.64 -10.00 -1.09
N TYR A 137 -7.38 -10.36 -0.92
CA TYR A 137 -6.94 -11.15 0.23
C TYR A 137 -5.85 -10.45 1.05
N THR A 138 -4.86 -9.83 0.42
CA THR A 138 -3.73 -9.23 1.13
C THR A 138 -4.10 -7.85 1.70
N ILE A 139 -4.48 -6.90 0.85
CA ILE A 139 -4.81 -5.52 1.27
C ILE A 139 -5.91 -5.46 2.35
N PRO A 140 -7.00 -6.25 2.27
CA PRO A 140 -8.04 -6.24 3.31
C PRO A 140 -7.57 -6.85 4.64
N GLN A 141 -6.70 -7.86 4.62
CA GLN A 141 -6.19 -8.45 5.86
C GLN A 141 -5.24 -7.49 6.57
N THR A 142 -4.30 -6.91 5.81
CA THR A 142 -3.43 -5.84 6.27
C THR A 142 -4.23 -4.68 6.85
N SER A 143 -5.21 -4.18 6.10
CA SER A 143 -6.05 -3.07 6.54
C SER A 143 -6.72 -3.37 7.89
N ARG A 144 -7.30 -4.58 8.06
CA ARG A 144 -7.90 -5.00 9.33
C ARG A 144 -6.90 -5.06 10.49
N ALA A 145 -5.66 -5.50 10.23
CA ALA A 145 -4.60 -5.55 11.25
C ALA A 145 -4.29 -4.15 11.81
N PHE A 146 -4.36 -3.11 10.98
CA PHE A 146 -4.18 -1.71 11.38
C PHE A 146 -5.48 -1.00 11.79
N GLY A 147 -6.53 -1.77 12.12
CA GLY A 147 -7.79 -1.25 12.62
C GLY A 147 -8.72 -0.66 11.56
N TYR A 148 -8.50 -0.94 10.28
CA TYR A 148 -9.39 -0.50 9.21
C TYR A 148 -10.63 -1.41 9.08
N PRO A 149 -11.84 -0.85 9.03
CA PRO A 149 -13.02 -1.60 8.66
C PRO A 149 -12.99 -1.92 7.16
N THR A 150 -12.85 -3.19 6.79
CA THR A 150 -12.89 -3.64 5.38
C THR A 150 -14.31 -3.88 4.86
N TYR A 151 -15.31 -3.43 5.60
CA TYR A 151 -16.72 -3.48 5.20
C TYR A 151 -17.37 -2.17 5.64
N PHE A 152 -17.91 -1.42 4.68
CA PHE A 152 -18.94 -0.44 4.97
C PHE A 152 -20.27 -1.18 4.85
N VAL A 153 -21.06 -1.17 5.93
CA VAL A 153 -22.44 -1.67 5.91
C VAL A 153 -23.29 -0.72 5.09
#